data_AF-A0A963I461-F1
#
_entry.id   AF-A0A963I461-F1
#
_cell.length_a   1.000
_cell.length_b   1.000
_cell.length_c   1.000
_cell.angle_alpha   90.00
_cell.angle_beta   90.00
_cell.angle_gamma   90.00
#
_symmetry.space_group_name_H-M   'P 1'
#
loop_
_entity.id
_entity.type
_entity.pdbx_description
1 polymer ?
#
loop_
_entity_poly.entity_id
_entity_poly.type
_entity_poly.pdbx_seq_one_letter_code
_entity_poly.pdbx_strand_id
1 'polypeptide(L)'
;KGSTALSTSTRNFPNRLGIDTQVYLGSAELAAVCALMGKIPSTAEYMAQVEALGAKAGEVYRYMNFDQIQDFREVADTVEV
;
A
#
# COMPACT_ATOMS: atom_id res chain seq x y z
N LYS A 1 21.86 -7.23 2.68
CA LYS A 1 22.46 -7.94 1.52
C LYS A 1 21.86 -9.34 1.49
N GLY A 2 21.38 -9.82 0.34
CA GLY A 2 20.78 -11.17 0.25
C GLY A 2 19.36 -11.29 0.81
N SER A 3 18.66 -10.17 1.04
CA SER A 3 17.29 -10.19 1.58
C SER A 3 16.26 -10.52 0.51
N THR A 4 15.07 -10.91 0.95
CA THR A 4 13.87 -11.03 0.11
C THR A 4 12.88 -9.94 0.49
N ALA A 5 12.32 -9.25 -0.49
CA ALA A 5 11.35 -8.19 -0.28
C ALA A 5 10.13 -8.36 -1.18
N LEU A 6 8.95 -8.02 -0.66
CA LEU A 6 7.76 -7.74 -1.46
C LEU A 6 7.56 -6.22 -1.48
N SER A 7 7.36 -5.64 -2.66
CA SER A 7 7.32 -4.20 -2.86
C SER A 7 6.12 -3.77 -3.71
N THR A 8 5.53 -2.64 -3.36
CA THR A 8 4.51 -1.94 -4.16
C THR A 8 5.12 -0.93 -5.13
N SER A 9 6.44 -0.92 -5.26
CA SER A 9 7.14 -0.05 -6.21
C SER A 9 6.90 -0.50 -7.65
N THR A 10 7.38 0.32 -8.60
CA THR A 10 7.19 0.06 -10.02
C THR A 10 8.28 -0.83 -10.63
N ARG A 11 9.35 -1.17 -9.90
CA ARG A 11 10.56 -1.78 -10.48
C ARG A 11 11.28 -2.69 -9.49
N ASN A 12 11.68 -3.88 -9.96
CA ASN A 12 12.42 -4.89 -9.19
C ASN A 12 13.73 -5.35 -9.86
N PHE A 13 14.34 -4.51 -10.71
CA PHE A 13 15.61 -4.87 -11.36
C PHE A 13 16.74 -5.07 -10.33
N PRO A 14 17.77 -5.89 -10.66
CA PRO A 14 18.86 -6.20 -9.74
C PRO A 14 19.51 -4.95 -9.14
N ASN A 15 19.85 -5.02 -7.85
CA ASN A 15 20.50 -3.95 -7.08
C ASN A 15 19.73 -2.62 -7.00
N ARG A 16 18.41 -2.61 -7.28
CA ARG A 16 17.58 -1.42 -7.09
C ARG A 16 17.30 -1.11 -5.63
N LEU A 17 16.76 -2.08 -4.90
CA LEU A 17 16.34 -1.92 -3.51
C LEU A 17 17.44 -2.32 -2.51
N GLY A 18 18.35 -3.20 -2.93
CA GLY A 18 19.47 -3.66 -2.13
C GLY A 18 20.40 -4.58 -2.92
N ILE A 19 21.64 -4.71 -2.43
CA ILE A 19 22.65 -5.60 -3.02
C ILE A 19 22.25 -7.06 -2.82
N ASP A 20 22.22 -7.82 -3.91
CA ASP A 20 21.81 -9.23 -3.97
C ASP A 20 20.41 -9.49 -3.38
N THR A 21 19.51 -8.50 -3.45
CA THR A 21 18.16 -8.60 -2.89
C THR A 21 17.18 -9.09 -3.96
N GLN A 22 16.38 -10.10 -3.61
CA GLN A 22 15.28 -10.59 -4.44
C GLN A 22 14.01 -9.79 -4.14
N VAL A 23 13.49 -9.09 -5.15
CA VAL A 23 12.32 -8.22 -5.00
C VAL A 23 11.16 -8.75 -5.84
N TYR A 24 10.04 -9.00 -5.18
CA TYR A 24 8.77 -9.34 -5.80
C TYR A 24 7.86 -8.11 -5.80
N LEU A 25 7.11 -7.90 -6.88
CA LEU A 25 6.15 -6.81 -6.98
C LEU A 25 4.75 -7.31 -6.68
N GLY A 26 3.99 -6.55 -5.89
CA GLY A 26 2.63 -6.90 -5.48
C GLY A 26 1.84 -5.69 -5.02
N SER A 27 0.55 -5.90 -4.69
CA SER A 27 -0.31 -4.84 -4.16
C SER A 27 0.02 -4.50 -2.71
N ALA A 28 -0.53 -3.38 -2.21
CA ALA A 28 -0.33 -2.95 -0.83
C ALA A 28 -0.95 -3.93 0.17
N GLU A 29 -2.10 -4.50 -0.15
CA GLU A 29 -2.79 -5.50 0.66
C GLU A 29 -1.96 -6.78 0.76
N LEU A 30 -1.44 -7.28 -0.37
CA LEU A 30 -0.56 -8.45 -0.37
C LEU A 30 0.74 -8.17 0.40
N ALA A 31 1.32 -6.98 0.26
CA ALA A 31 2.48 -6.55 1.03
C ALA A 31 2.23 -6.55 2.54
N ALA A 32 1.06 -6.05 2.97
CA ALA A 32 0.66 -6.08 4.37
C ALA A 32 0.49 -7.52 4.90
N VAL A 33 -0.14 -8.40 4.13
CA VAL A 33 -0.30 -9.83 4.50
C VAL A 33 1.07 -10.51 4.60
N CYS A 34 1.97 -10.30 3.65
CA CYS A 34 3.33 -10.84 3.72
C CYS A 34 4.11 -10.32 4.93
N ALA A 35 3.94 -9.05 5.30
CA ALA A 35 4.58 -8.47 6.47
C ALA A 35 4.07 -9.09 7.78
N LEU A 36 2.76 -9.38 7.86
CA LEU A 36 2.15 -10.06 9.01
C LEU A 36 2.60 -11.53 9.12
N MET A 37 2.70 -12.23 7.99
CA MET A 37 2.98 -13.67 7.96
C MET A 37 4.48 -14.02 7.88
N GLY A 38 5.33 -13.07 7.47
CA GLY A 38 6.75 -13.30 7.22
C GLY A 38 7.06 -14.16 6.00
N LYS A 39 6.07 -14.43 5.14
CA LYS A 39 6.20 -15.24 3.91
C LYS A 39 5.21 -14.78 2.84
N ILE A 40 5.45 -15.18 1.58
CA ILE A 40 4.43 -15.04 0.52
C ILE A 40 3.32 -16.06 0.80
N PRO A 41 2.06 -15.63 0.98
CA PRO A 41 0.96 -16.51 1.31
C PRO A 41 0.50 -17.33 0.09
N SER A 42 -0.16 -18.44 0.34
CA SER A 42 -1.05 -19.07 -0.65
C SER A 42 -2.30 -18.22 -0.88
N THR A 43 -3.00 -18.48 -1.99
CA THR A 43 -4.25 -17.78 -2.31
C THR A 43 -5.29 -17.93 -1.20
N ALA A 44 -5.41 -19.11 -0.59
CA ALA A 44 -6.36 -19.34 0.49
C ALA A 44 -6.02 -18.53 1.76
N GLU A 45 -4.74 -18.51 2.15
CA GLU A 45 -4.27 -17.71 3.28
C GLU A 45 -4.47 -16.21 3.04
N TYR A 46 -4.20 -15.73 1.82
CA TYR A 46 -4.45 -14.34 1.44
C TYR A 46 -5.93 -13.97 1.55
N MET A 47 -6.82 -14.77 0.95
CA MET A 47 -8.26 -14.49 0.96
C MET A 47 -8.84 -14.44 2.37
N ALA A 48 -8.39 -15.33 3.26
CA ALA A 48 -8.79 -15.33 4.66
C ALA A 48 -8.35 -14.07 5.42
N GLN A 49 -7.18 -13.51 5.12
CA GLN A 49 -6.68 -12.30 5.77
C GLN A 49 -7.37 -11.03 5.25
N VAL A 50 -7.68 -10.95 3.95
CA VAL A 50 -8.31 -9.76 3.36
C VAL A 50 -9.83 -9.71 3.51
N GLU A 51 -10.48 -10.79 3.94
CA GLU A 51 -11.92 -10.80 4.20
C GLU A 51 -12.35 -9.68 5.17
N ALA A 52 -11.56 -9.44 6.23
CA ALA A 52 -11.81 -8.38 7.19
C ALA A 52 -11.72 -6.95 6.60
N LEU A 53 -10.92 -6.76 5.54
CA LEU A 53 -10.82 -5.46 4.82
C LEU A 53 -12.10 -5.16 4.04
N GLY A 54 -12.79 -6.19 3.54
CA GLY A 54 -14.03 -6.04 2.77
C GLY A 54 -15.12 -5.28 3.55
N ALA A 55 -15.24 -5.55 4.85
CA ALA A 55 -16.26 -4.93 5.70
C ALA A 55 -16.07 -3.41 5.91
N LYS A 56 -14.85 -2.89 5.71
CA LYS A 56 -14.53 -1.46 5.89
C LYS A 56 -14.04 -0.78 4.61
N ALA A 57 -14.21 -1.44 3.46
CA ALA A 57 -13.66 -0.97 2.18
C ALA A 57 -14.09 0.47 1.85
N GLY A 58 -15.35 0.85 2.14
CA GLY A 58 -15.87 2.20 1.88
C GLY A 58 -15.21 3.30 2.73
N GLU A 59 -14.72 2.96 3.93
CA GLU A 59 -13.98 3.90 4.78
C GLU A 59 -12.49 3.95 4.43
N VAL A 60 -11.92 2.78 4.12
CA VAL A 60 -10.48 2.61 3.83
C VAL A 60 -10.10 3.22 2.47
N TYR A 61 -10.88 2.97 1.42
CA TYR A 61 -10.55 3.38 0.06
C TYR A 61 -11.15 4.75 -0.32
N ARG A 62 -10.94 5.75 0.54
CA ARG A 62 -11.33 7.14 0.27
C ARG A 62 -10.14 7.93 -0.28
N TYR A 63 -10.35 8.57 -1.43
CA TYR A 63 -9.38 9.52 -1.98
C TYR A 63 -9.41 10.85 -1.21
N MET A 64 -8.31 11.58 -1.31
CA MET A 64 -8.14 12.89 -0.71
C MET A 64 -8.76 13.97 -1.62
N ASN A 65 -10.01 14.33 -1.33
CA ASN A 65 -10.70 15.43 -1.99
C ASN A 65 -10.52 16.71 -1.15
N PHE A 66 -9.53 17.54 -1.50
CA PHE A 66 -9.16 18.72 -0.70
C PHE A 66 -10.30 19.74 -0.56
N ASP A 67 -11.21 19.81 -1.54
CA ASP A 67 -12.43 20.63 -1.50
C ASP A 67 -13.45 20.16 -0.45
N GLN A 68 -13.30 18.94 0.08
CA GLN A 68 -14.17 18.36 1.10
C GLN A 68 -13.51 18.36 2.49
N ILE A 69 -12.26 18.82 2.59
CA ILE A 69 -11.50 18.88 3.84
C ILE A 69 -11.47 20.34 4.30
N GLN A 70 -12.10 20.62 5.45
CA GLN A 70 -12.30 21.97 5.96
C GLN A 70 -10.99 22.78 6.02
N ASP A 71 -9.92 22.20 6.58
CA ASP A 71 -8.62 22.87 6.71
C ASP A 71 -8.05 23.38 5.37
N PHE A 72 -8.31 22.66 4.27
CA PHE A 72 -7.84 23.07 2.94
C PHE A 72 -8.77 24.11 2.30
N ARG A 73 -10.08 24.02 2.56
CA ARG A 73 -11.05 25.03 2.09
C ARG A 73 -10.83 26.38 2.74
N GLU A 74 -10.63 26.40 4.05
CA GLU A 74 -10.43 27.65 4.80
C GLU A 74 -9.20 28.42 4.30
N VAL A 75 -8.09 27.70 4.02
CA VAL A 75 -6.91 28.32 3.42
C VAL A 75 -7.20 28.84 2.01
N ALA A 76 -7.89 28.05 1.18
CA ALA A 76 -8.21 28.45 -0.19
C ALA A 76 -9.09 29.71 -0.24
N ASP A 77 -10.05 29.87 0.68
CA ASP A 77 -10.94 31.02 0.75
C ASP A 77 -10.22 32.35 1.09
N THR A 78 -9.00 32.29 1.64
CA THR A 78 -8.19 33.48 1.94
C THR A 78 -7.38 34.00 0.76
N VAL A 79 -7.36 33.28 -0.37
CA VAL A 79 -6.56 33.64 -1.55
C VAL A 79 -7.38 34.55 -2.47
N GLU A 80 -6.94 35.80 -2.65
CA GLU A 80 -7.48 36.69 -3.68
C GLU A 80 -6.88 36.37 -5.06
N VAL A 81 -7.73 36.34 -6.10
CA VAL A 81 -7.37 36.02 -7.50
C VAL A 81 -7.22 37.28 -8.33
#